data_AF-A0A7J5NUN2-F1
#
_entry.id   AF-A0A7J5NUN2-F1
#
_cell.length_a   1.000
_cell.length_b   1.000
_cell.length_c   1.000
_cell.angle_alpha   90.00
_cell.angle_beta   90.00
_cell.angle_gamma   90.00
#
_symmetry.space_group_name_H-M   'P 1'
#
loop_
_entity.id
_entity.type
_entity.pdbx_description
1 polymer ?
#
loop_
_entity_poly.entity_id
_entity_poly.type
_entity_poly.pdbx_seq_one_letter_code
_entity_poly.pdbx_strand_id
1 'polypeptide(L)'
;MCFGNKLNQNRPKHCITPFPTPNNFCGGFALNAVLVDLGSGTCPIEVYMRIQDYQNKEIIEPYPESEASKYLLDNKSSGTLMSLPSGICAAFKDYVTDRTVTVCYGSNFESGPLKNLISEEISRITDKRLGMKTQALDALYHEITWDYILVLVNNKHWIAVKHVKGDRFVCYDPAEGKDSDGSTMGKAIENLRKEYVISGLYICI
;
A
#
# COMPACT_ATOMS: atom_id res chain seq x y z
N MET A 1 -20.06 -5.29 8.34
CA MET A 1 -18.89 -4.71 9.05
C MET A 1 -18.11 -3.87 8.05
N CYS A 2 -17.64 -2.70 8.45
CA CYS A 2 -16.90 -1.78 7.58
C CYS A 2 -15.44 -2.21 7.48
N PHE A 3 -14.88 -2.16 6.27
CA PHE A 3 -13.48 -2.50 6.05
C PHE A 3 -12.55 -1.45 6.69
N GLY A 4 -11.54 -1.90 7.44
CA GLY A 4 -10.48 -1.04 7.98
C GLY A 4 -10.87 -0.03 9.06
N ASN A 5 -11.95 -0.24 9.80
CA ASN A 5 -12.42 0.64 10.89
C ASN A 5 -12.65 2.11 10.49
N LYS A 6 -12.62 2.44 9.19
CA LYS A 6 -12.76 3.81 8.65
C LYS A 6 -11.83 4.83 9.31
N LEU A 7 -10.61 4.42 9.66
CA LEU A 7 -9.64 5.33 10.26
C LEU A 7 -9.22 6.39 9.24
N ASN A 8 -8.82 7.57 9.71
CA ASN A 8 -8.48 8.70 8.84
C ASN A 8 -7.08 9.13 9.25
N GLN A 9 -6.14 9.09 8.31
CA GLN A 9 -4.75 9.42 8.58
C GLN A 9 -4.62 10.83 9.14
N ASN A 10 -5.40 11.80 8.65
CA ASN A 10 -5.33 13.20 9.08
C ASN A 10 -6.02 13.50 10.43
N ARG A 11 -6.58 12.49 11.13
CA ARG A 11 -7.23 12.69 12.43
C ARG A 11 -6.31 12.28 13.57
N PRO A 12 -5.87 13.22 14.44
CA PRO A 12 -4.95 12.90 15.54
C PRO A 12 -5.43 11.77 16.46
N LYS A 13 -6.74 11.68 16.71
CA LYS A 13 -7.35 10.60 17.52
C LYS A 13 -7.28 9.20 16.90
N HIS A 14 -6.97 9.11 15.62
CA HIS A 14 -6.75 7.84 14.92
C HIS A 14 -5.25 7.53 14.78
N CYS A 15 -4.40 8.36 15.39
CA CYS A 15 -2.95 8.38 15.25
C CYS A 15 -2.28 8.62 16.63
N ILE A 16 -0.96 8.74 16.64
CA ILE A 16 -0.17 9.20 17.80
C ILE A 16 0.00 10.73 17.70
N THR A 17 -0.13 11.45 18.82
CA THR A 17 0.17 12.89 18.93
C THR A 17 1.63 13.11 19.39
N PRO A 18 2.39 14.06 18.82
CA PRO A 18 2.02 15.05 17.79
C PRO A 18 1.96 14.46 16.38
N PHE A 19 1.03 14.98 15.57
CA PHE A 19 0.65 14.42 14.28
C PHE A 19 1.04 15.38 13.13
N PRO A 20 1.91 14.98 12.18
CA PRO A 20 2.33 15.83 11.07
C PRO A 20 1.24 15.92 9.99
N THR A 21 1.00 17.13 9.47
CA THR A 21 0.15 17.36 8.29
C THR A 21 0.82 18.41 7.41
N PRO A 22 0.99 18.18 6.09
CA PRO A 22 0.70 16.95 5.34
C PRO A 22 1.58 15.75 5.78
N ASN A 23 1.18 14.51 5.45
CA ASN A 23 1.92 13.28 5.79
C ASN A 23 1.74 12.17 4.73
N ASN A 24 2.55 11.12 4.86
CA ASN A 24 2.60 9.94 3.99
C ASN A 24 2.17 8.64 4.70
N PHE A 25 1.24 8.71 5.67
CA PHE A 25 0.84 7.53 6.47
C PHE A 25 -0.06 6.53 5.74
N CYS A 26 -0.54 6.85 4.53
CA CYS A 26 -1.56 6.08 3.80
C CYS A 26 -1.23 4.59 3.66
N GLY A 27 0.05 4.24 3.42
CA GLY A 27 0.47 2.83 3.31
C GLY A 27 0.26 2.04 4.60
N GLY A 28 0.54 2.64 5.76
CA GLY A 28 0.31 1.99 7.05
C GLY A 28 -1.18 1.84 7.37
N PHE A 29 -1.99 2.84 7.05
CA PHE A 29 -3.44 2.79 7.24
C PHE A 29 -4.12 1.78 6.30
N ALA A 30 -3.74 1.77 5.03
CA ALA A 30 -4.28 0.85 4.04
C ALA A 30 -3.90 -0.60 4.39
N LEU A 31 -2.63 -0.85 4.75
CA LEU A 31 -2.21 -2.18 5.21
C LEU A 31 -2.92 -2.58 6.51
N ASN A 32 -3.03 -1.67 7.49
CA ASN A 32 -3.73 -1.97 8.75
C ASN A 32 -5.20 -2.34 8.52
N ALA A 33 -5.86 -1.77 7.52
CA ALA A 33 -7.22 -2.15 7.18
C ALA A 33 -7.35 -3.62 6.79
N VAL A 34 -6.39 -4.13 6.02
CA VAL A 34 -6.27 -5.55 5.67
C VAL A 34 -5.95 -6.37 6.92
N LEU A 35 -4.94 -5.97 7.70
CA LEU A 35 -4.53 -6.71 8.90
C LEU A 35 -5.64 -6.84 9.93
N VAL A 36 -6.44 -5.79 10.16
CA VAL A 36 -7.60 -5.83 11.07
C VAL A 36 -8.62 -6.86 10.60
N ASP A 37 -8.93 -6.89 9.29
CA ASP A 37 -9.90 -7.84 8.74
C ASP A 37 -9.37 -9.28 8.76
N LEU A 38 -8.05 -9.46 8.69
CA LEU A 38 -7.35 -10.74 8.93
C LEU A 38 -7.20 -11.11 10.41
N GLY A 39 -7.68 -10.29 11.35
CA GLY A 39 -7.58 -10.54 12.79
C GLY A 39 -6.19 -10.33 13.39
N SER A 40 -5.27 -9.68 12.66
CA SER A 40 -3.87 -9.42 13.08
C SER A 40 -3.53 -7.92 13.18
N GLY A 41 -4.51 -7.05 13.00
CA GLY A 41 -4.31 -5.60 12.99
C GLY A 41 -4.08 -5.00 14.37
N THR A 42 -3.25 -3.96 14.42
CA THR A 42 -3.00 -3.17 15.63
C THR A 42 -3.36 -1.70 15.38
N CYS A 43 -2.43 -0.79 15.64
CA CYS A 43 -2.53 0.63 15.34
C CYS A 43 -1.90 0.90 13.96
N PRO A 44 -2.58 1.66 13.06
CA PRO A 44 -2.04 1.93 11.73
C PRO A 44 -0.70 2.70 11.74
N ILE A 45 -0.41 3.44 12.81
CA ILE A 45 0.89 4.11 12.99
C ILE A 45 1.99 3.11 13.31
N GLU A 46 1.72 2.06 14.09
CA GLU A 46 2.71 0.99 14.31
C GLU A 46 3.03 0.27 13.01
N VAL A 47 2.01 -0.02 12.20
CA VAL A 47 2.19 -0.60 10.87
C VAL A 47 3.04 0.33 10.00
N TYR A 48 2.73 1.62 9.97
CA TYR A 48 3.54 2.61 9.26
C TYR A 48 4.99 2.63 9.76
N MET A 49 5.22 2.63 11.07
CA MET A 49 6.56 2.64 11.65
C MET A 49 7.37 1.41 11.26
N ARG A 50 6.75 0.23 11.15
CA ARG A 50 7.44 -0.98 10.64
C ARG A 50 7.84 -0.84 9.18
N ILE A 51 6.96 -0.27 8.35
CA ILE A 51 7.30 0.08 6.96
C ILE A 51 8.52 1.00 6.95
N GLN A 52 8.53 2.04 7.78
CA GLN A 52 9.63 2.99 7.83
C GLN A 52 10.93 2.39 8.36
N ASP A 53 10.85 1.53 9.39
CA ASP A 53 12.02 0.86 9.94
C ASP A 53 12.74 0.02 8.86
N TYR A 54 11.98 -0.75 8.09
CA TYR A 54 12.51 -1.49 6.94
C TYR A 54 13.12 -0.55 5.89
N GLN A 55 12.40 0.49 5.47
CA GLN A 55 12.90 1.41 4.43
C GLN A 55 14.17 2.14 4.85
N ASN A 56 14.29 2.54 6.11
CA ASN A 56 15.52 3.19 6.58
C ASN A 56 16.68 2.19 6.59
N LYS A 57 16.50 1.01 7.20
CA LYS A 57 17.57 0.02 7.38
C LYS A 57 17.98 -0.73 6.13
N GLU A 58 17.08 -0.89 5.15
CA GLU A 58 17.30 -1.76 3.98
C GLU A 58 17.38 -1.00 2.66
N ILE A 59 17.03 0.29 2.65
CA ILE A 59 17.04 1.13 1.45
C ILE A 59 17.91 2.36 1.68
N ILE A 60 17.52 3.24 2.59
CA ILE A 60 18.14 4.57 2.74
C ILE A 60 19.55 4.50 3.33
N GLU A 61 19.72 3.84 4.49
CA GLU A 61 21.02 3.79 5.17
C GLU A 61 22.08 3.02 4.37
N PRO A 62 21.79 1.83 3.79
CA PRO A 62 22.81 1.08 3.06
C PRO A 62 23.05 1.61 1.64
N TYR A 63 22.04 2.24 1.02
CA TYR A 63 22.08 2.64 -0.39
C TYR A 63 21.54 4.06 -0.61
N PRO A 64 22.18 5.11 -0.03
CA PRO A 64 21.67 6.48 -0.09
C PRO A 64 21.52 7.02 -1.53
N GLU A 65 22.33 6.51 -2.47
CA GLU A 65 22.32 6.93 -3.88
C GLU A 65 21.39 6.12 -4.79
N SER A 66 20.68 5.12 -4.25
CA SER A 66 19.72 4.31 -5.01
C SER A 66 18.53 5.13 -5.48
N GLU A 67 17.87 4.70 -6.56
CA GLU A 67 16.70 5.39 -7.09
C GLU A 67 15.55 5.38 -6.06
N ALA A 68 15.41 4.29 -5.30
CA ALA A 68 14.45 4.22 -4.22
C ALA A 68 14.76 5.18 -3.06
N SER A 69 16.02 5.30 -2.66
CA SER A 69 16.43 6.26 -1.62
C SER A 69 16.18 7.69 -2.03
N LYS A 70 16.57 8.08 -3.25
CA LYS A 70 16.30 9.40 -3.81
C LYS A 70 14.80 9.68 -3.85
N TYR A 71 14.00 8.75 -4.39
CA TYR A 71 12.55 8.89 -4.44
C TYR A 71 11.93 9.10 -3.05
N LEU A 72 12.34 8.31 -2.04
CA LEU A 72 11.82 8.43 -0.68
C LEU A 72 12.14 9.80 -0.06
N LEU A 73 13.37 10.28 -0.23
CA LEU A 73 13.84 11.54 0.32
C LEU A 73 13.20 12.75 -0.39
N ASP A 74 13.09 12.70 -1.72
CA ASP A 74 12.49 13.77 -2.54
C ASP A 74 10.98 13.90 -2.30
N ASN A 75 10.31 12.80 -1.93
CA ASN A 75 8.87 12.78 -1.62
C ASN A 75 8.56 12.83 -0.12
N LYS A 76 9.56 13.16 0.72
CA LYS A 76 9.36 13.32 2.16
C LYS A 76 8.44 14.49 2.46
N SER A 77 7.46 14.28 3.33
CA SER A 77 6.49 15.30 3.73
C SER A 77 6.35 15.34 5.25
N SER A 78 6.63 16.50 5.85
CA SER A 78 6.57 16.73 7.31
C SER A 78 7.26 15.63 8.14
N GLY A 79 8.43 15.17 7.69
CA GLY A 79 9.18 14.12 8.37
C GLY A 79 8.80 12.67 8.00
N THR A 80 7.72 12.47 7.25
CA THR A 80 7.19 11.16 6.87
C THR A 80 7.57 10.79 5.43
N LEU A 81 7.97 9.55 5.19
CA LEU A 81 8.29 9.03 3.86
C LEU A 81 7.12 8.25 3.28
N MET A 82 7.07 8.19 1.94
CA MET A 82 6.18 7.30 1.19
C MET A 82 6.40 5.84 1.59
N SER A 83 5.35 5.03 1.50
CA SER A 83 5.45 3.57 1.67
C SER A 83 5.69 2.92 0.32
N LEU A 84 6.88 2.34 0.11
CA LEU A 84 7.22 1.53 -1.04
C LEU A 84 6.70 0.09 -0.86
N PRO A 85 6.45 -0.64 -1.96
CA PRO A 85 5.98 -2.03 -1.93
C PRO A 85 6.79 -2.97 -1.04
N SER A 86 8.13 -2.91 -1.09
CA SER A 86 9.00 -3.77 -0.29
C SER A 86 8.83 -3.49 1.21
N GLY A 87 8.69 -2.23 1.61
CA GLY A 87 8.41 -1.85 3.00
C GLY A 87 7.03 -2.34 3.48
N ILE A 88 6.01 -2.26 2.63
CA ILE A 88 4.67 -2.79 2.94
C ILE A 88 4.71 -4.32 3.06
N CYS A 89 5.42 -5.01 2.16
CA CYS A 89 5.59 -6.47 2.21
C CYS A 89 6.31 -6.92 3.47
N ALA A 90 7.38 -6.21 3.85
CA ALA A 90 8.12 -6.46 5.09
C ALA A 90 7.21 -6.33 6.31
N ALA A 91 6.48 -5.21 6.41
CA ALA A 91 5.55 -4.98 7.50
C ALA A 91 4.45 -6.05 7.54
N PHE A 92 3.86 -6.42 6.40
CA PHE A 92 2.85 -7.49 6.34
C PHE A 92 3.39 -8.82 6.87
N LYS A 93 4.60 -9.22 6.45
CA LYS A 93 5.25 -10.47 6.87
C LYS A 93 5.47 -10.55 8.39
N ASP A 94 5.70 -9.42 9.05
CA ASP A 94 5.84 -9.35 10.51
C ASP A 94 4.53 -9.61 11.27
N TYR A 95 3.38 -9.42 10.63
CA TYR A 95 2.07 -9.68 11.23
C TYR A 95 1.46 -11.00 10.76
N VAL A 96 1.68 -11.39 9.50
CA VAL A 96 1.08 -12.56 8.86
C VAL A 96 2.20 -13.39 8.22
N THR A 97 2.51 -14.54 8.84
CA THR A 97 3.69 -15.35 8.50
C THR A 97 3.38 -16.56 7.62
N ASP A 98 2.09 -16.91 7.46
CA ASP A 98 1.60 -18.08 6.74
C ASP A 98 1.06 -17.75 5.34
N ARG A 99 1.13 -16.48 4.92
CA ARG A 99 0.66 -16.02 3.60
C ARG A 99 1.78 -15.39 2.78
N THR A 100 1.62 -15.48 1.46
CA THR A 100 2.51 -14.84 0.49
C THR A 100 1.80 -13.69 -0.18
N VAL A 101 2.49 -12.56 -0.28
CA VAL A 101 2.04 -11.39 -1.04
C VAL A 101 2.54 -11.48 -2.48
N THR A 102 1.70 -11.08 -3.43
CA THR A 102 2.10 -10.86 -4.82
C THR A 102 2.02 -9.36 -5.12
N VAL A 103 3.17 -8.74 -5.39
CA VAL A 103 3.23 -7.35 -5.86
C VAL A 103 3.10 -7.33 -7.37
N CYS A 104 2.05 -6.70 -7.86
CA CYS A 104 1.77 -6.65 -9.27
C CYS A 104 1.99 -5.24 -9.84
N TYR A 105 2.59 -5.15 -11.03
CA TYR A 105 2.81 -3.89 -11.73
C TYR A 105 2.36 -4.01 -13.19
N GLY A 106 1.66 -3.00 -13.71
CA GLY A 106 1.19 -2.97 -15.10
C GLY A 106 1.86 -1.86 -15.92
N SER A 107 1.60 -1.83 -17.21
CA SER A 107 2.07 -0.81 -18.17
C SER A 107 1.90 0.64 -17.71
N ASN A 108 0.79 1.00 -17.04
CA ASN A 108 0.61 2.34 -16.47
C ASN A 108 1.71 2.73 -15.47
N PHE A 109 2.19 1.76 -14.68
CA PHE A 109 3.25 1.96 -13.72
C PHE A 109 4.60 2.20 -14.43
N GLU A 110 4.84 1.56 -15.57
CA GLU A 110 6.07 1.75 -16.38
C GLU A 110 6.20 3.16 -16.97
N SER A 111 5.18 4.00 -16.83
CA SER A 111 5.20 5.41 -17.25
C SER A 111 5.27 6.40 -16.07
N GLY A 112 5.17 5.92 -14.83
CA GLY A 112 5.09 6.75 -13.62
C GLY A 112 6.44 7.07 -12.95
N PRO A 113 6.43 7.94 -11.92
CA PRO A 113 7.65 8.36 -11.21
C PRO A 113 8.36 7.21 -10.47
N LEU A 114 7.65 6.11 -10.20
CA LEU A 114 8.18 4.92 -9.56
C LEU A 114 8.83 3.94 -10.55
N LYS A 115 8.79 4.21 -11.87
CA LYS A 115 9.39 3.36 -12.90
C LYS A 115 10.86 3.08 -12.62
N ASN A 116 11.62 4.12 -12.24
CA ASN A 116 13.07 4.03 -12.12
C ASN A 116 13.53 3.12 -10.98
N LEU A 117 12.68 2.90 -9.96
CA LEU A 117 13.01 2.08 -8.80
C LEU A 117 12.37 0.68 -8.80
N ILE A 118 11.62 0.30 -9.85
CA ILE A 118 10.92 -0.99 -9.85
C ILE A 118 11.85 -2.18 -9.87
N SER A 119 12.97 -2.09 -10.58
CA SER A 119 13.97 -3.17 -10.61
C SER A 119 14.57 -3.39 -9.22
N GLU A 120 14.83 -2.29 -8.50
CA GLU A 120 15.29 -2.38 -7.11
C GLU A 120 14.20 -2.97 -6.19
N GLU A 121 12.94 -2.57 -6.36
CA GLU A 121 11.82 -3.11 -5.59
C GLU A 121 11.59 -4.59 -5.86
N ILE A 122 11.60 -5.04 -7.12
CA ILE A 122 11.46 -6.46 -7.48
C ILE A 122 12.56 -7.28 -6.82
N SER A 123 13.81 -6.82 -6.87
CA SER A 123 14.94 -7.49 -6.22
C SER A 123 14.69 -7.64 -4.71
N ARG A 124 14.28 -6.55 -4.03
CA ARG A 124 13.98 -6.58 -2.59
C ARG A 124 12.80 -7.49 -2.24
N ILE A 125 11.70 -7.43 -3.00
CA ILE A 125 10.47 -8.21 -2.78
C ILE A 125 10.74 -9.73 -2.93
N THR A 126 11.52 -10.10 -3.94
CA THR A 126 11.78 -11.51 -4.28
C THR A 126 12.97 -12.11 -3.54
N ASP A 127 13.83 -11.28 -2.92
CA ASP A 127 14.92 -11.74 -2.08
C ASP A 127 14.44 -12.67 -0.96
N LYS A 128 15.29 -13.62 -0.53
CA LYS A 128 14.97 -14.61 0.51
C LYS A 128 14.43 -14.00 1.80
N ARG A 129 14.85 -12.78 2.15
CA ARG A 129 14.36 -12.08 3.34
C ARG A 129 12.85 -11.85 3.27
N LEU A 130 12.33 -11.36 2.15
CA LEU A 130 10.90 -11.16 1.97
C LEU A 130 10.23 -12.42 1.41
N GLY A 131 10.80 -13.02 0.37
CA GLY A 131 10.32 -14.25 -0.25
C GLY A 131 8.93 -14.09 -0.88
N MET A 132 8.60 -12.86 -1.28
CA MET A 132 7.32 -12.51 -1.87
C MET A 132 7.37 -12.65 -3.39
N LYS A 133 6.21 -12.61 -4.04
CA LYS A 133 6.10 -12.78 -5.49
C LYS A 133 5.94 -11.43 -6.18
N THR A 134 6.36 -11.37 -7.44
CA THR A 134 6.11 -10.24 -8.33
C THR A 134 5.46 -10.71 -9.62
N GLN A 135 4.56 -9.91 -10.19
CA GLN A 135 3.88 -10.26 -11.43
C GLN A 135 3.59 -9.02 -12.30
N ALA A 136 3.89 -9.11 -13.59
CA ALA A 136 3.44 -8.11 -14.56
C ALA A 136 1.94 -8.33 -14.85
N LEU A 137 1.14 -7.27 -14.77
CA LEU A 137 -0.33 -7.32 -14.80
C LEU A 137 -0.96 -7.13 -16.18
N ASP A 138 -0.15 -6.95 -17.23
CA ASP A 138 -0.62 -6.65 -18.60
C ASP A 138 -1.49 -7.76 -19.23
N ALA A 139 -1.71 -8.89 -18.53
CA ALA A 139 -2.50 -10.03 -18.98
C ALA A 139 -3.70 -10.43 -18.08
N LEU A 140 -3.88 -9.89 -16.87
CA LEU A 140 -4.68 -10.60 -15.83
C LEU A 140 -5.58 -9.72 -14.94
N TYR A 141 -6.19 -8.66 -15.48
CA TYR A 141 -7.12 -7.82 -14.70
C TYR A 141 -8.50 -8.46 -14.44
N HIS A 142 -8.84 -9.53 -15.15
CA HIS A 142 -10.22 -10.06 -15.16
C HIS A 142 -10.51 -11.21 -14.18
N GLU A 143 -9.50 -11.73 -13.49
CA GLU A 143 -9.67 -12.84 -12.54
C GLU A 143 -8.97 -12.53 -11.21
N ILE A 144 -9.43 -11.46 -10.55
CA ILE A 144 -8.94 -11.10 -9.22
C ILE A 144 -9.47 -12.14 -8.22
N THR A 145 -8.67 -13.18 -7.98
CA THR A 145 -8.92 -14.20 -6.95
C THR A 145 -8.43 -13.78 -5.57
N TRP A 146 -7.72 -12.65 -5.47
CA TRP A 146 -7.21 -12.12 -4.21
C TRP A 146 -8.33 -11.51 -3.37
N ASP A 147 -8.30 -11.82 -2.07
CA ASP A 147 -9.29 -11.32 -1.12
C ASP A 147 -9.02 -9.84 -0.80
N TYR A 148 -7.73 -9.43 -0.77
CA TYR A 148 -7.35 -8.06 -0.47
C TYR A 148 -6.31 -7.52 -1.45
N ILE A 149 -6.42 -6.23 -1.74
CA ILE A 149 -5.53 -5.54 -2.67
C ILE A 149 -5.25 -4.15 -2.12
N LEU A 150 -3.98 -3.81 -1.92
CA LEU A 150 -3.59 -2.41 -1.76
C LEU A 150 -3.30 -1.84 -3.15
N VAL A 151 -3.91 -0.69 -3.46
CA VAL A 151 -3.81 -0.06 -4.77
C VAL A 151 -3.11 1.29 -4.59
N LEU A 152 -2.08 1.53 -5.39
CA LEU A 152 -1.50 2.86 -5.48
C LEU A 152 -2.33 3.70 -6.47
N VAL A 153 -2.82 4.84 -6.00
CA VAL A 153 -3.50 5.84 -6.82
C VAL A 153 -2.73 7.15 -6.83
N ASN A 154 -2.83 7.87 -7.94
CA ASN A 154 -2.20 9.18 -8.16
C ASN A 154 -0.68 9.20 -7.87
N ASN A 155 -0.03 8.04 -7.99
CA ASN A 155 1.40 7.78 -7.76
C ASN A 155 1.92 8.07 -6.34
N LYS A 156 1.02 8.32 -5.38
CA LYS A 156 1.41 8.77 -4.02
C LYS A 156 0.47 8.38 -2.89
N HIS A 157 -0.62 7.68 -3.18
CA HIS A 157 -1.63 7.39 -2.16
C HIS A 157 -2.06 5.94 -2.22
N TRP A 158 -1.90 5.24 -1.09
CA TRP A 158 -2.35 3.86 -0.95
C TRP A 158 -3.78 3.81 -0.44
N ILE A 159 -4.61 3.03 -1.13
CA ILE A 159 -5.95 2.65 -0.69
C ILE A 159 -6.02 1.14 -0.55
N ALA A 160 -6.96 0.65 0.25
CA ALA A 160 -7.19 -0.77 0.42
C ALA A 160 -8.50 -1.17 -0.24
N VAL A 161 -8.51 -2.34 -0.89
CA VAL A 161 -9.68 -2.94 -1.51
C VAL A 161 -9.84 -4.34 -0.97
N LYS A 162 -11.07 -4.72 -0.64
CA LYS A 162 -11.48 -6.07 -0.26
C LYS A 162 -12.43 -6.62 -1.30
N HIS A 163 -12.13 -7.79 -1.83
CA HIS A 163 -13.08 -8.58 -2.59
C HIS A 163 -14.01 -9.31 -1.62
N VAL A 164 -15.32 -9.11 -1.80
CA VAL A 164 -16.37 -9.74 -1.01
C VAL A 164 -17.16 -10.68 -1.91
N LYS A 165 -17.54 -11.84 -1.35
CA LYS A 165 -18.36 -12.85 -2.04
C LYS A 165 -19.54 -12.22 -2.78
N GLY A 166 -19.79 -12.72 -4.00
CA GLY A 166 -20.82 -12.21 -4.91
C GLY A 166 -20.35 -11.04 -5.78
N ASP A 167 -19.06 -11.03 -6.14
CA ASP A 167 -18.42 -10.06 -7.05
C ASP A 167 -18.59 -8.59 -6.61
N ARG A 168 -18.56 -8.34 -5.30
CA ARG A 168 -18.63 -6.99 -4.72
C ARG A 168 -17.27 -6.60 -4.16
N PHE A 169 -16.84 -5.39 -4.47
CA PHE A 169 -15.60 -4.81 -3.96
C PHE A 169 -15.91 -3.69 -2.98
N VAL A 170 -15.18 -3.68 -1.87
CA VAL A 170 -15.23 -2.60 -0.87
C VAL A 170 -13.89 -1.90 -0.87
N CYS A 171 -13.87 -0.61 -1.16
CA CYS A 171 -12.68 0.23 -1.13
C CYS A 171 -12.64 1.06 0.15
N TYR A 172 -11.46 1.27 0.71
CA TYR A 172 -11.20 2.13 1.87
C TYR A 172 -10.06 3.10 1.57
N ASP A 173 -10.32 4.38 1.85
CA ASP A 173 -9.38 5.48 1.67
C ASP A 173 -8.91 6.07 3.01
N PRO A 174 -7.61 5.91 3.34
CA PRO A 174 -7.01 6.53 4.53
C PRO A 174 -7.10 8.05 4.61
N ALA A 175 -7.12 8.78 3.49
CA ALA A 175 -7.06 10.24 3.49
C ALA A 175 -8.30 10.86 4.18
N GLU A 176 -9.47 10.28 3.95
CA GLU A 176 -10.73 10.74 4.50
C GLU A 176 -11.32 9.79 5.54
N GLY A 177 -10.82 8.56 5.63
CA GLY A 177 -11.43 7.49 6.42
C GLY A 177 -12.81 7.12 5.90
N LYS A 178 -12.94 7.06 4.57
CA LYS A 178 -14.19 6.71 3.89
C LYS A 178 -14.05 5.36 3.22
N ASP A 179 -15.19 4.71 3.05
CA ASP A 179 -15.33 3.49 2.26
C ASP A 179 -16.39 3.67 1.17
N SER A 180 -16.30 2.84 0.14
CA SER A 180 -17.26 2.77 -0.95
C SER A 180 -17.35 1.34 -1.47
N ASP A 181 -18.49 1.01 -2.07
CA ASP A 181 -18.72 -0.28 -2.69
C ASP A 181 -18.77 -0.15 -4.22
N GLY A 182 -18.48 -1.24 -4.93
CA GLY A 182 -18.66 -1.35 -6.37
C GLY A 182 -18.78 -2.80 -6.84
N SER A 183 -19.35 -3.01 -8.02
CA SER A 183 -19.40 -4.32 -8.69
C SER A 183 -18.05 -4.73 -9.31
N THR A 184 -17.10 -3.80 -9.37
CA THR A 184 -15.71 -4.04 -9.76
C THR A 184 -14.80 -3.20 -8.87
N MET A 185 -13.52 -3.56 -8.79
CA MET A 185 -12.52 -2.75 -8.08
C MET A 185 -12.48 -1.31 -8.61
N GLY A 186 -12.43 -1.15 -9.94
CA GLY A 186 -12.44 0.17 -10.57
C GLY A 186 -13.69 0.99 -10.20
N LYS A 187 -14.88 0.35 -10.14
CA LYS A 187 -16.10 1.06 -9.77
C LYS A 187 -16.13 1.44 -8.29
N ALA A 188 -15.61 0.58 -7.40
CA ALA A 188 -15.48 0.91 -6.00
C ALA A 188 -14.55 2.13 -5.80
N ILE A 189 -13.41 2.16 -6.49
CA ILE A 189 -12.47 3.30 -6.47
C ILE A 189 -13.12 4.57 -7.02
N GLU A 190 -13.80 4.50 -8.16
CA GLU A 190 -14.50 5.64 -8.76
C GLU A 190 -15.58 6.21 -7.84
N ASN A 191 -16.36 5.33 -7.19
CA ASN A 191 -17.37 5.71 -6.22
C ASN A 191 -16.78 6.34 -4.96
N LEU A 192 -15.54 5.98 -4.61
CA LEU A 192 -14.81 6.62 -3.53
C LEU A 192 -14.42 8.05 -3.93
N ARG A 193 -13.76 8.17 -5.09
CA ARG A 193 -13.32 9.44 -5.66
C ARG A 193 -13.03 9.31 -7.15
N LYS A 194 -13.81 10.02 -7.97
CA LYS A 194 -13.71 10.02 -9.44
C LYS A 194 -12.34 10.47 -9.97
N GLU A 195 -11.60 11.25 -9.19
CA GLU A 195 -10.29 11.81 -9.56
C GLU A 195 -9.13 10.82 -9.35
N TYR A 196 -9.37 9.64 -8.77
CA TYR A 196 -8.32 8.66 -8.54
C TYR A 196 -7.95 7.94 -9.83
N VAL A 197 -6.70 8.12 -10.23
CA VAL A 197 -6.07 7.42 -11.34
C VAL A 197 -5.22 6.29 -10.77
N ILE A 198 -5.50 5.06 -11.19
CA ILE A 198 -4.73 3.89 -10.75
C ILE A 198 -3.34 3.94 -11.36
N SER A 199 -2.32 3.90 -10.50
CA SER A 199 -0.92 3.98 -10.90
C SER A 199 -0.37 2.72 -11.55
N GLY A 200 -1.15 1.65 -11.60
CA GLY A 200 -0.72 0.36 -12.13
C GLY A 200 0.15 -0.44 -11.15
N LEU A 201 0.14 -0.13 -9.86
CA LEU A 201 0.88 -0.86 -8.82
C LEU A 201 -0.08 -1.37 -7.73
N TYR A 202 0.03 -2.65 -7.44
CA TYR A 202 -0.90 -3.38 -6.60
C TYR A 202 -0.14 -4.32 -5.67
N ILE A 203 -0.64 -4.50 -4.45
CA ILE A 203 -0.13 -5.48 -3.48
C ILE A 203 -1.29 -6.41 -3.15
N CYS A 204 -1.23 -7.62 -3.67
CA CYS A 204 -2.33 -8.59 -3.63
C CYS A 204 -2.07 -9.65 -2.54
N ILE A 205 -3.07 -9.86 -1.68
CA ILE A 205 -2.99 -10.65 -0.44
C ILE A 205 -4.16 -11.66 -0.39
#